data_AF-A0A523X0V0-F1
#
_entry.id   AF-A0A523X0V0-F1
#
_cell.length_a   1.000
_cell.length_b   1.000
_cell.length_c   1.000
_cell.angle_alpha   90.00
_cell.angle_beta   90.00
_cell.angle_gamma   90.00
#
_symmetry.space_group_name_H-M   'P 1'
#
loop_
_entity.id
_entity.type
_entity.pdbx_description
1 polymer ?
#
loop_
_entity_poly.entity_id
_entity_poly.type
_entity_poly.pdbx_seq_one_letter_code
_entity_poly.pdbx_strand_id
1 'polypeptide(L)'
;MDSSKDKIKEMVRESYTKVARSDECGCSRDCCGDLPNPVDILDLGKKLDYTDDQLAIGLGKANLGLGCGNPVTVADLNPGETVLDLGSGAGFDAFLAAKSVGPGGQVIGVDMTPEMITKAKKNAEKLHVSNV
;
A
#
# COMPACT_ATOMS: atom_id res chain seq x y z
N MET A 1 -2.83 -24.41 22.25
CA MET A 1 -2.64 -25.29 21.08
C MET A 1 -2.35 -24.37 19.91
N ASP A 2 -1.08 -24.23 19.56
CA ASP A 2 -0.63 -23.41 18.44
C ASP A 2 -0.89 -24.19 17.14
N SER A 3 -1.95 -23.83 16.42
CA SER A 3 -2.34 -24.54 15.21
C SER A 3 -1.39 -24.17 14.09
N SER A 4 -1.12 -25.07 13.13
CA SER A 4 -0.24 -24.77 11.99
C SER A 4 -0.62 -23.48 11.23
N LYS A 5 -1.88 -23.02 11.34
CA LYS A 5 -2.36 -21.76 10.77
C LYS A 5 -1.81 -20.53 11.48
N ASP A 6 -1.64 -20.58 12.80
CA ASP A 6 -1.16 -19.45 13.59
C ASP A 6 0.34 -19.23 13.34
N LYS A 7 1.11 -20.31 13.21
CA LYS A 7 2.51 -20.26 12.76
C LYS A 7 2.69 -19.62 11.38
N ILE A 8 1.82 -19.96 10.42
CA ILE A 8 1.86 -19.38 9.07
C ILE A 8 1.55 -17.88 9.15
N LYS A 9 0.52 -17.47 9.92
CA LYS A 9 0.17 -16.06 10.09
C LYS A 9 1.32 -15.25 10.68
N GLU A 10 2.00 -15.76 11.70
CA GLU A 10 3.15 -15.08 12.29
C GLU A 10 4.31 -14.98 11.29
N MET A 11 4.61 -16.04 10.53
CA MET A 11 5.64 -15.99 9.48
C MET A 11 5.32 -14.94 8.40
N VAL A 12 4.06 -14.84 7.97
CA VAL A 12 3.61 -13.81 7.02
C VAL A 12 3.77 -12.43 7.66
N ARG A 13 3.30 -12.24 8.90
CA ARG A 13 3.41 -10.97 9.63
C ARG A 13 4.87 -10.52 9.73
N GLU A 14 5.77 -11.40 10.15
CA GLU A 14 7.20 -11.10 10.26
C GLU A 14 7.82 -10.68 8.93
N SER A 15 7.40 -11.30 7.82
CA SER A 15 7.87 -10.97 6.47
C SER A 15 7.47 -9.54 6.07
N TYR A 16 6.20 -9.18 6.26
CA TYR A 16 5.74 -7.81 5.99
C TYR A 16 6.32 -6.77 6.96
N THR A 17 6.50 -7.12 8.25
CA THR A 17 7.18 -6.25 9.23
C THR A 17 8.61 -5.93 8.81
N LYS A 18 9.35 -6.87 8.22
CA LYS A 18 10.71 -6.62 7.70
C LYS A 18 10.69 -5.57 6.59
N VAL A 19 9.75 -5.68 5.64
CA VAL A 19 9.59 -4.70 4.55
C VAL A 19 9.13 -3.32 5.06
N ALA A 20 8.29 -3.29 6.09
CA ALA A 20 7.85 -2.03 6.69
C ALA A 20 9.03 -1.25 7.31
N ARG A 21 9.94 -1.97 7.98
CA ARG A 21 11.11 -1.41 8.68
C ARG A 21 12.28 -1.08 7.77
N SER A 22 12.37 -1.70 6.59
CA SER A 22 13.37 -1.30 5.61
C SER A 22 13.00 0.07 5.01
N ASP A 23 13.98 0.96 4.96
CA ASP A 23 13.94 2.15 4.08
C ASP A 23 14.27 1.77 2.63
N GLU A 24 14.79 0.55 2.44
CA GLU A 24 14.94 -0.07 1.13
C GLU A 24 13.61 -0.63 0.65
N CYS A 25 13.24 -0.23 -0.58
CA CYS A 25 12.09 -0.73 -1.30
C CYS A 25 12.17 -2.27 -1.39
N GLY A 26 11.11 -2.93 -0.93
CA GLY A 26 11.03 -4.37 -0.73
C GLY A 26 10.91 -5.19 -2.01
N CYS A 27 11.75 -4.95 -3.01
CA CYS A 27 11.98 -5.92 -4.09
C CYS A 27 13.09 -6.91 -3.68
N SER A 28 12.98 -7.48 -2.47
CA SER A 28 13.71 -8.69 -2.11
C SER A 28 12.96 -9.89 -2.68
N ARG A 29 13.10 -10.11 -3.99
CA ARG A 29 12.89 -11.33 -4.81
C ARG A 29 11.65 -12.25 -4.63
N ASP A 30 10.87 -12.21 -3.54
CA ASP A 30 10.03 -13.36 -3.17
C ASP A 30 8.53 -13.10 -2.95
N CYS A 31 8.02 -11.87 -3.02
CA CYS A 31 6.58 -11.65 -2.76
C CYS A 31 5.65 -11.96 -3.94
N CYS A 32 6.09 -11.83 -5.21
CA CYS A 32 5.23 -12.02 -6.40
C CYS A 32 5.92 -12.74 -7.59
N GLY A 33 7.00 -13.49 -7.34
CA GLY A 33 7.70 -14.27 -8.37
C GLY A 33 8.83 -13.52 -9.08
N ASP A 34 9.71 -14.30 -9.72
CA ASP A 34 10.96 -13.88 -10.37
C ASP A 34 10.75 -12.73 -11.38
N LEU A 35 11.02 -11.50 -10.93
CA LEU A 35 11.26 -10.38 -11.83
C LEU A 35 12.77 -10.20 -12.00
N PRO A 36 13.31 -10.27 -13.23
CA PRO A 36 14.72 -10.04 -13.48
C PRO A 36 15.02 -8.54 -13.42
N ASN A 37 16.08 -8.17 -12.70
CA ASN A 37 16.66 -6.83 -12.54
C ASN A 37 16.04 -5.95 -11.43
N PRO A 38 16.82 -5.01 -10.85
CA PRO A 38 16.25 -3.99 -9.96
C PRO A 38 15.17 -3.23 -10.72
N VAL A 39 13.92 -3.55 -10.40
CA VAL A 39 12.76 -2.97 -11.06
C VAL A 39 12.59 -1.57 -10.49
N ASP A 40 12.62 -0.56 -11.36
CA ASP A 40 12.20 0.78 -10.97
C ASP A 40 10.75 0.69 -10.50
N ILE A 41 10.47 1.16 -9.28
CA ILE A 41 9.12 1.17 -8.68
C ILE A 41 8.13 1.89 -9.61
N LEU A 42 8.62 2.88 -10.36
CA LEU A 42 7.84 3.62 -11.33
C LEU A 42 7.46 2.76 -12.53
N ASP A 43 8.41 2.00 -13.07
CA ASP A 43 8.15 1.09 -14.19
C ASP A 43 7.22 -0.05 -13.78
N LEU A 44 7.36 -0.54 -12.54
CA LEU A 44 6.42 -1.53 -11.99
C LEU A 44 5.03 -0.93 -11.85
N GLY A 45 4.90 0.26 -11.27
CA GLY A 45 3.63 0.96 -11.12
C GLY A 45 2.91 1.19 -12.46
N LYS A 46 3.65 1.58 -13.50
CA LYS A 46 3.07 1.73 -14.86
C LYS A 46 2.53 0.42 -15.43
N LYS A 47 3.23 -0.69 -15.20
CA LYS A 47 2.75 -2.03 -15.60
C LYS A 47 1.51 -2.47 -14.84
N LEU A 48 1.26 -1.88 -13.68
CA LEU A 48 0.08 -2.12 -12.85
C LEU A 48 -1.03 -1.08 -13.09
N ASP A 49 -0.97 -0.36 -14.21
CA ASP A 49 -1.95 0.65 -14.65
C ASP A 49 -2.07 1.88 -13.73
N TYR A 50 -1.00 2.24 -13.01
CA TYR A 50 -0.92 3.54 -12.34
C TYR A 50 -0.44 4.63 -13.30
N THR A 51 -1.11 5.77 -13.26
CA THR A 51 -0.70 6.98 -13.96
C THR A 51 0.50 7.65 -13.28
N ASP A 52 1.26 8.47 -14.01
CA ASP A 52 2.38 9.25 -13.46
C ASP A 52 1.92 10.14 -12.28
N ASP A 53 0.73 10.71 -12.36
CA ASP A 53 0.14 11.54 -11.30
C ASP A 53 -0.20 10.74 -10.03
N GLN A 54 -0.65 9.49 -10.19
CA GLN A 54 -0.90 8.58 -9.05
C GLN A 54 0.41 8.16 -8.41
N LEU A 55 1.43 7.85 -9.21
CA LEU A 55 2.76 7.50 -8.70
C LEU A 55 3.42 8.68 -7.96
N ALA A 56 3.16 9.92 -8.38
CA ALA A 56 3.68 11.11 -7.73
C ALA A 56 3.20 11.29 -6.28
N ILE A 57 1.97 10.89 -5.96
CA ILE A 57 1.38 10.97 -4.61
C ILE A 57 2.09 10.01 -3.63
N GLY A 58 2.63 8.90 -4.15
CA GLY A 58 3.26 7.86 -3.35
C GLY A 58 4.78 7.80 -3.41
N LEU A 59 5.42 8.69 -4.17
CA LEU A 59 6.86 8.67 -4.50
C LEU A 59 7.72 8.45 -3.24
N GLY A 60 8.16 7.20 -3.07
CA GLY A 60 9.23 6.75 -2.20
C GLY A 60 8.85 6.20 -0.82
N LYS A 61 7.64 6.47 -0.26
CA LYS A 61 7.35 6.08 1.14
C LYS A 61 6.07 5.28 1.37
N ALA A 62 5.06 5.45 0.52
CA ALA A 62 3.79 4.74 0.64
C ALA A 62 3.72 3.53 -0.30
N ASN A 63 4.25 3.67 -1.53
CA ASN A 63 4.36 2.55 -2.46
C ASN A 63 5.65 1.76 -2.17
N LEU A 64 5.49 0.55 -1.65
CA LEU A 64 6.60 -0.36 -1.31
C LEU A 64 6.88 -1.40 -2.41
N GLY A 65 6.19 -1.33 -3.56
CA GLY A 65 6.36 -2.25 -4.68
C GLY A 65 5.75 -3.64 -4.46
N LEU A 66 4.83 -3.78 -3.49
CA LEU A 66 4.19 -5.05 -3.14
C LEU A 66 2.80 -5.23 -3.77
N GLY A 67 2.28 -4.20 -4.45
CA GLY A 67 0.96 -4.24 -5.08
C GLY A 67 0.97 -5.09 -6.36
N CYS A 68 -0.20 -5.62 -6.71
CA CYS A 68 -0.41 -6.44 -7.91
C CYS A 68 -1.39 -5.82 -8.92
N GLY A 69 -1.87 -4.60 -8.68
CA GLY A 69 -2.77 -3.87 -9.58
C GLY A 69 -3.17 -2.51 -9.02
N ASN A 70 -4.03 -1.78 -9.75
CA ASN A 70 -4.58 -0.47 -9.38
C ASN A 70 -6.09 -0.57 -9.05
N PRO A 71 -6.46 -0.81 -7.77
CA PRO A 71 -7.85 -1.00 -7.39
C PRO A 71 -8.69 0.28 -7.52
N VAL A 72 -8.05 1.46 -7.39
CA VAL A 72 -8.73 2.76 -7.45
C VAL A 72 -9.32 3.03 -8.84
N THR A 73 -8.60 2.67 -9.90
CA THR A 73 -9.07 2.83 -11.29
C THR A 73 -10.25 1.93 -11.62
N VAL A 74 -10.36 0.77 -10.98
CA VAL A 74 -11.46 -0.19 -11.22
C VAL A 74 -12.71 0.12 -10.39
N ALA A 75 -12.54 0.76 -9.23
CA ALA A 75 -13.60 0.94 -8.24
C ALA A 75 -14.62 2.04 -8.56
N ASP A 76 -14.40 2.87 -9.60
CA ASP A 76 -15.29 3.98 -10.02
C ASP A 76 -15.79 4.84 -8.84
N LEU A 77 -14.83 5.25 -7.99
CA LEU A 77 -15.11 5.95 -6.73
C LEU A 77 -15.74 7.32 -6.96
N ASN A 78 -16.78 7.63 -6.20
CA ASN A 78 -17.48 8.90 -6.26
C ASN A 78 -17.15 9.83 -5.08
N PRO A 79 -17.23 11.16 -5.27
CA PRO A 79 -17.08 12.10 -4.18
C PRO A 79 -18.07 11.84 -3.03
N GLY A 80 -17.57 11.83 -1.79
CA GLY A 80 -18.39 11.61 -0.59
C GLY A 80 -18.52 10.15 -0.13
N GLU A 81 -17.97 9.19 -0.89
CA GLU A 81 -18.04 7.77 -0.50
C GLU A 81 -17.11 7.42 0.66
N THR A 82 -17.46 6.33 1.37
CA THR A 82 -16.58 5.68 2.33
C THR A 82 -15.96 4.42 1.73
N VAL A 83 -14.63 4.34 1.76
CA VAL A 83 -13.86 3.22 1.16
C VAL A 83 -13.12 2.45 2.25
N LEU A 84 -13.07 1.13 2.11
CA LEU A 84 -12.27 0.24 2.98
C LEU A 84 -11.17 -0.41 2.13
N ASP A 85 -9.91 -0.18 2.52
CA ASP A 85 -8.72 -0.77 1.90
C ASP A 85 -8.17 -1.89 2.80
N LEU A 86 -8.17 -3.13 2.29
CA LEU A 86 -7.77 -4.34 3.01
C LEU A 86 -6.36 -4.77 2.60
N GLY A 87 -5.42 -4.66 3.52
CA GLY A 87 -3.99 -4.80 3.22
C GLY A 87 -3.37 -3.49 2.77
N SER A 88 -3.76 -2.37 3.39
CA SER A 88 -3.42 -1.02 2.93
C SER A 88 -1.92 -0.68 3.01
N GLY A 89 -1.12 -1.52 3.68
CA GLY A 89 0.32 -1.35 3.78
C GLY A 89 0.70 0.03 4.32
N ALA A 90 1.62 0.70 3.62
CA ALA A 90 2.05 2.06 3.95
C ALA A 90 1.13 3.18 3.38
N GLY A 91 -0.05 2.80 2.89
CA GLY A 91 -1.18 3.69 2.60
C GLY A 91 -1.32 4.15 1.15
N PHE A 92 -0.60 3.56 0.18
CA PHE A 92 -0.59 4.07 -1.19
C PHE A 92 -1.98 4.13 -1.83
N ASP A 93 -2.69 3.01 -1.90
CA ASP A 93 -4.02 2.94 -2.51
C ASP A 93 -5.06 3.70 -1.69
N ALA A 94 -4.98 3.61 -0.36
CA ALA A 94 -5.81 4.40 0.54
C ALA A 94 -5.71 5.92 0.25
N PHE A 95 -4.51 6.46 -0.01
CA PHE A 95 -4.33 7.89 -0.32
C PHE A 95 -4.85 8.26 -1.70
N LEU A 96 -4.71 7.37 -2.69
CA LEU A 96 -5.29 7.57 -4.02
C LEU A 96 -6.83 7.55 -3.97
N ALA A 97 -7.41 6.63 -3.20
CA ALA A 97 -8.84 6.59 -2.95
C ALA A 97 -9.31 7.87 -2.22
N ALA A 98 -8.55 8.33 -1.22
CA ALA A 98 -8.87 9.52 -0.43
C ALA A 98 -8.94 10.80 -1.28
N LYS A 99 -8.03 10.92 -2.26
CA LYS A 99 -8.07 11.99 -3.26
C LYS A 99 -9.30 11.88 -4.16
N SER A 100 -9.69 10.66 -4.54
CA SER A 100 -10.80 10.40 -5.46
C SER A 100 -12.17 10.70 -4.83
N VAL A 101 -12.39 10.26 -3.58
CA VAL A 101 -13.64 10.54 -2.84
C VAL A 101 -13.71 11.96 -2.30
N GLY A 102 -12.60 12.71 -2.33
CA GLY A 102 -12.52 14.10 -1.92
C GLY A 102 -12.76 14.33 -0.42
N PRO A 103 -12.80 15.59 0.02
CA PRO A 103 -12.86 15.95 1.45
C PRO A 103 -14.18 15.60 2.14
N GLY A 104 -15.24 15.33 1.37
CA GLY A 104 -16.52 14.85 1.88
C GLY A 104 -16.58 13.33 2.07
N GLY A 105 -15.61 12.59 1.53
CA GLY A 105 -15.50 11.14 1.67
C GLY A 105 -14.50 10.73 2.74
N GLN A 106 -14.40 9.43 2.98
CA GLN A 106 -13.52 8.86 4.00
C GLN A 106 -12.92 7.53 3.51
N VAL A 107 -11.66 7.28 3.83
CA VAL A 107 -11.03 5.99 3.54
C VAL A 107 -10.55 5.36 4.85
N ILE A 108 -10.69 4.05 4.97
CA ILE A 108 -10.27 3.27 6.14
C ILE A 108 -9.25 2.25 5.65
N GLY A 109 -7.99 2.41 6.04
CA GLY A 109 -6.95 1.43 5.77
C GLY A 109 -6.82 0.40 6.88
N VAL A 110 -6.83 -0.89 6.54
CA VAL A 110 -6.59 -1.99 7.46
C VAL A 110 -5.35 -2.77 7.03
N ASP A 111 -4.40 -2.95 7.94
CA ASP A 111 -3.24 -3.81 7.75
C ASP A 111 -3.01 -4.68 8.99
N MET A 112 -2.38 -5.84 8.81
CA MET A 112 -2.10 -6.79 9.89
C MET A 112 -0.87 -6.39 10.73
N THR A 113 0.01 -5.53 10.21
CA THR A 113 1.28 -5.18 10.84
C THR A 113 1.26 -3.77 11.46
N PRO A 114 1.55 -3.61 12.76
CA PRO A 114 1.63 -2.30 13.41
C PRO A 114 2.65 -1.36 12.76
N GLU A 115 3.73 -1.90 12.18
CA GLU A 115 4.76 -1.12 11.49
C GLU A 115 4.23 -0.48 10.21
N MET A 116 3.46 -1.21 9.39
CA MET A 116 2.82 -0.63 8.19
C MET A 116 1.83 0.46 8.58
N ILE A 117 0.99 0.21 9.59
CA ILE A 117 0.03 1.21 10.10
C ILE A 117 0.77 2.48 10.57
N THR A 118 1.87 2.31 11.32
CA THR A 118 2.67 3.45 11.79
C THR A 118 3.30 4.21 10.62
N LYS A 119 3.79 3.51 9.59
CA LYS A 119 4.35 4.11 8.38
C LYS A 119 3.28 4.85 7.57
N ALA A 120 2.10 4.25 7.41
CA ALA A 120 0.95 4.85 6.75
C ALA A 120 0.51 6.15 7.43
N LYS A 121 0.37 6.16 8.76
CA LYS A 121 0.03 7.39 9.52
C LYS A 121 1.06 8.51 9.30
N LYS A 122 2.36 8.18 9.37
CA LYS A 122 3.43 9.15 9.08
C LYS A 122 3.41 9.64 7.64
N ASN A 123 3.00 8.82 6.68
CA ASN A 123 2.88 9.22 5.28
C ASN A 123 1.66 10.12 5.08
N ALA A 124 0.51 9.81 5.69
CA ALA A 124 -0.68 10.64 5.65
C ALA A 124 -0.40 12.07 6.16
N GLU A 125 0.33 12.19 7.27
CA GLU A 125 0.78 13.49 7.82
C GLU A 125 1.67 14.26 6.83
N LYS A 126 2.67 13.59 6.23
CA LYS A 126 3.61 14.21 5.27
C LYS A 126 2.96 14.62 3.96
N LEU A 127 1.97 13.84 3.51
CA LEU A 127 1.24 14.06 2.26
C LEU A 127 -0.01 14.92 2.47
N HIS A 128 -0.28 15.35 3.71
CA HIS A 128 -1.44 16.14 4.10
C HIS A 128 -2.79 15.50 3.70
N VAL A 129 -2.89 14.17 3.82
CA VAL A 129 -4.14 13.43 3.59
C VAL A 129 -4.85 13.28 4.93
N SER A 130 -5.99 13.95 5.09
CA SER A 130 -6.70 14.06 6.38
C SER A 130 -7.96 13.19 6.48
N ASN A 131 -8.41 12.60 5.37
CA ASN A 131 -9.61 11.78 5.27
C ASN A 131 -9.30 10.26 5.20
N VAL A 132 -8.26 9.82 5.93
CA VAL A 132 -7.73 8.44 6.03
C VAL A 132 -7.37 8.07 7.46
#